data_AF-A0A7S2W3C7-F1
#
_entry.id   AF-A0A7S2W3C7-F1
#
_cell.length_a   1.000
_cell.length_b   1.000
_cell.length_c   1.000
_cell.angle_alpha   90.00
_cell.angle_beta   90.00
_cell.angle_gamma   90.00
#
_symmetry.space_group_name_H-M   'P 1'
#
loop_
_entity.id
_entity.type
_entity.pdbx_description
1 polymer ?
#
loop_
_entity_poly.entity_id
_entity_poly.type
_entity_poly.pdbx_seq_one_letter_code
_entity_poly.pdbx_strand_id
1 'polypeptide(L)'
;PQWYKDLVPSTLVPAVLFYGDDDKKDRRIVWESDEILKSLDEDFPDSPQLMLKTPEFEAALKMNEKLQSAGFRYSYGNSTISEDEKMERETTFKECLDELDTALLEENDGPFRLGPEFTGIDAIMIPNLERYRYQLTITKEFDILDGRPNIQKWFDAMDSYGPYSDRVAGDKYSWTAAASVYLR
;
A
#
# COMPACT_ATOMS: atom_id res chain seq x y z
N PRO A 1 3.73 6.34 23.08
CA PRO A 1 4.32 6.45 24.46
C PRO A 1 5.58 7.32 24.40
N GLN A 2 6.01 7.93 25.51
CA GLN A 2 7.16 8.86 25.48
C GLN A 2 8.45 8.18 24.99
N TRP A 3 8.73 6.97 25.49
CA TRP A 3 9.91 6.20 25.07
C TRP A 3 10.03 5.99 23.56
N TYR A 4 8.91 5.87 22.83
CA TYR A 4 8.91 5.69 21.38
C TYR A 4 9.20 7.01 20.66
N LYS A 5 8.65 8.12 21.16
CA LYS A 5 8.87 9.46 20.61
C LYS A 5 10.33 9.91 20.81
N ASP A 6 10.94 9.50 21.92
CA ASP A 6 12.35 9.74 22.18
C ASP A 6 13.25 8.94 21.23
N LEU A 7 12.76 7.81 20.73
CA LEU A 7 13.49 6.89 19.86
C LEU A 7 13.27 7.16 18.36
N VAL A 8 12.06 7.57 17.97
CA VAL A 8 11.64 7.80 16.58
C VAL A 8 11.20 9.26 16.44
N PRO A 9 12.06 10.15 15.91
CA PRO A 9 11.78 11.59 15.86
C PRO A 9 10.53 11.96 15.06
N SER A 10 10.17 11.20 14.03
CA SER A 10 8.94 11.43 13.26
C SER A 10 7.69 11.19 14.10
N THR A 11 7.80 10.42 15.20
CA THR A 11 6.70 9.93 16.04
C THR A 11 5.67 9.05 15.31
N LEU A 12 5.91 8.78 14.03
CA LEU A 12 5.10 7.92 13.16
C LEU A 12 5.55 6.47 13.31
N VAL A 13 4.68 5.56 12.89
CA VAL A 13 4.95 4.13 12.76
C VAL A 13 4.93 3.77 11.27
N PRO A 14 5.65 2.72 10.83
CA PRO A 14 6.47 1.79 11.63
C PRO A 14 7.90 2.27 11.88
N ALA A 15 8.58 1.59 12.81
CA ALA A 15 10.03 1.66 13.01
C ALA A 15 10.56 0.25 13.34
N VAL A 16 11.75 -0.07 12.86
CA VAL A 16 12.43 -1.36 13.04
C VAL A 16 13.79 -1.14 13.67
N LEU A 17 14.12 -1.95 14.67
CA LEU A 17 15.44 -1.99 15.29
C LEU A 17 16.19 -3.21 14.77
N PHE A 18 17.21 -2.97 13.94
CA PHE A 18 18.11 -3.99 13.44
C PHE A 18 19.23 -4.25 14.45
N TYR A 19 19.55 -5.53 14.62
CA TYR A 19 20.67 -6.01 15.44
C TYR A 19 21.73 -6.56 14.49
N GLY A 20 22.97 -6.06 14.61
CA GLY A 20 24.10 -6.67 13.92
C GLY A 20 24.61 -7.92 14.64
N ASP A 21 25.62 -8.58 14.08
CA ASP A 21 26.17 -9.85 14.59
C ASP A 21 26.63 -9.79 16.06
N ASP A 22 27.01 -8.60 16.56
CA ASP A 22 27.22 -8.33 17.99
C ASP A 22 26.03 -7.53 18.54
N ASP A 23 24.98 -8.25 19.00
CA ASP A 23 23.70 -7.79 19.57
C ASP A 23 23.79 -6.63 20.59
N LYS A 24 24.99 -6.39 21.13
CA LYS A 24 25.26 -5.40 22.18
C LYS A 24 25.92 -4.13 21.69
N LYS A 25 26.50 -4.10 20.48
CA LYS A 25 27.27 -2.94 20.00
C LYS A 25 26.76 -2.36 18.69
N ASP A 26 26.12 -3.17 17.86
CA ASP A 26 25.61 -2.70 16.57
C ASP A 26 24.09 -2.77 16.56
N ARG A 27 23.47 -1.61 16.79
CA ARG A 27 22.02 -1.44 16.77
C ARG A 27 21.69 -0.24 15.91
N ARG A 28 20.89 -0.48 14.87
CA ARG A 28 20.44 0.54 13.94
C ARG A 28 18.93 0.60 13.97
N ILE A 29 18.38 1.73 14.39
CA ILE A 29 16.95 1.96 14.22
C ILE A 29 16.71 2.62 12.86
N VAL A 30 15.74 2.08 12.12
CA VAL A 30 15.25 2.61 10.85
C VAL A 30 13.76 2.87 11.00
N TRP A 31 13.31 4.04 10.56
CA TRP A 31 11.91 4.43 10.51
C TRP A 31 11.63 5.02 9.13
N GLU A 32 10.36 5.21 8.79
CA GLU A 32 9.85 5.34 7.41
C GLU A 32 9.77 3.99 6.69
N SER A 33 8.60 3.68 6.13
CA SER A 33 8.31 2.36 5.59
C SER A 33 9.19 2.01 4.39
N ASP A 34 9.53 2.97 3.54
CA ASP A 34 10.37 2.75 2.36
C ASP A 34 11.85 2.54 2.73
N GLU A 35 12.37 3.29 3.71
CA GLU A 35 13.71 3.09 4.25
C GLU A 35 13.85 1.74 4.97
N ILE A 36 12.79 1.28 5.65
CA ILE A 36 12.74 -0.07 6.24
C ILE A 36 12.84 -1.13 5.15
N LEU A 37 12.06 -1.02 4.05
CA LEU A 37 12.13 -1.97 2.95
C LEU A 37 13.51 -2.00 2.29
N LYS A 38 14.12 -0.84 2.04
CA LYS A 38 15.49 -0.74 1.51
C LYS A 38 16.51 -1.38 2.45
N SER A 39 16.38 -1.12 3.75
CA SER A 39 17.27 -1.69 4.76
C SER A 39 17.15 -3.20 4.87
N LEU A 40 15.95 -3.77 4.68
CA LEU A 40 15.74 -5.22 4.63
C LEU A 40 16.45 -5.84 3.44
N ASP A 41 16.33 -5.25 2.25
CA ASP A 41 17.03 -5.74 1.06
C ASP A 41 18.57 -5.71 1.25
N GLU A 42 19.09 -4.63 1.85
CA GLU A 42 20.52 -4.44 2.12
C GLU A 42 21.06 -5.41 3.17
N ASP A 43 20.31 -5.65 4.25
CA ASP A 43 20.74 -6.50 5.36
C ASP A 43 20.57 -8.01 5.03
N PHE A 44 19.73 -8.36 4.04
CA PHE A 44 19.47 -9.72 3.61
C PHE A 44 19.73 -9.93 2.09
N PRO A 45 20.98 -9.78 1.63
CA PRO A 45 21.32 -9.79 0.20
C PRO A 45 21.07 -11.15 -0.49
N ASP A 46 21.04 -12.24 0.27
CA ASP A 46 20.76 -13.59 -0.25
C ASP A 46 19.26 -13.89 -0.37
N SER A 47 18.39 -12.94 0.00
CA SER A 47 16.93 -13.04 -0.15
C SER A 47 16.45 -12.35 -1.43
N PRO A 48 15.26 -12.71 -1.96
CA PRO A 48 14.64 -11.99 -3.07
C PRO A 48 14.55 -10.49 -2.77
N GLN A 49 15.14 -9.68 -3.64
CA GLN A 49 15.20 -8.23 -3.49
C GLN A 49 13.84 -7.62 -3.88
N LEU A 50 13.21 -6.89 -2.96
CA LEU A 50 11.88 -6.33 -3.16
C LEU A 50 11.94 -4.93 -3.79
N MET A 51 12.93 -4.12 -3.42
CA MET A 51 13.16 -2.76 -3.89
C MET A 51 13.99 -2.77 -5.17
N LEU A 52 13.35 -3.15 -6.28
CA LEU A 52 14.00 -3.26 -7.58
C LEU A 52 14.53 -1.90 -8.06
N LYS A 53 15.73 -1.90 -8.64
CA LYS A 53 16.39 -0.73 -9.22
C LYS A 53 16.16 -0.67 -10.73
N THR A 54 14.90 -0.71 -11.15
CA THR A 54 14.51 -0.69 -12.57
C THR A 54 13.57 0.49 -12.89
N PRO A 55 13.58 1.01 -14.14
CA PRO A 55 12.66 2.07 -14.54
C PRO A 55 11.18 1.72 -14.36
N GLU A 56 10.81 0.46 -14.53
CA GLU A 56 9.45 -0.04 -14.39
C GLU A 56 8.98 0.03 -12.94
N PHE A 57 9.86 -0.30 -11.98
CA PHE A 57 9.58 -0.17 -10.56
C PHE A 57 9.39 1.30 -10.17
N GLU A 58 10.27 2.20 -10.63
CA GLU A 58 10.13 3.63 -10.37
C GLU A 58 8.84 4.22 -10.98
N ALA A 59 8.47 3.76 -12.18
CA ALA A 59 7.22 4.17 -12.82
C ALA A 59 5.99 3.68 -12.03
N ALA A 60 6.01 2.44 -11.58
CA ALA A 60 4.94 1.87 -10.76
C ALA A 60 4.82 2.56 -9.40
N LEU A 61 5.94 2.95 -8.78
CA LEU A 61 5.95 3.72 -7.54
C LEU A 61 5.27 5.08 -7.71
N LYS A 62 5.64 5.85 -8.75
CA LYS A 62 5.02 7.15 -9.06
C LYS A 62 3.53 7.04 -9.36
N MET A 63 3.12 5.98 -10.06
CA MET A 63 1.71 5.69 -10.33
C MET A 63 0.96 5.44 -9.02
N ASN A 64 1.52 4.60 -8.14
CA ASN A 64 0.93 4.31 -6.85
C ASN A 64 0.85 5.56 -5.94
N GLU A 65 1.86 6.44 -5.92
CA GLU A 65 1.81 7.71 -5.17
C GLU A 65 0.63 8.59 -5.62
N LYS A 66 0.40 8.70 -6.93
CA LYS A 66 -0.76 9.43 -7.48
C LYS A 66 -2.08 8.79 -7.04
N LEU A 67 -2.19 7.46 -7.16
CA LEU A 67 -3.38 6.72 -6.75
C LEU A 67 -3.66 6.88 -5.26
N GLN A 68 -2.64 6.79 -4.40
CA GLN A 68 -2.77 6.98 -2.96
C GLN A 68 -3.22 8.41 -2.61
N SER A 69 -2.64 9.41 -3.26
CA SER A 69 -3.05 10.81 -3.08
C SER A 69 -4.51 11.04 -3.49
N ALA A 70 -4.91 10.54 -4.66
CA ALA A 70 -6.29 10.63 -5.14
C ALA A 70 -7.27 9.88 -4.22
N GLY A 71 -6.94 8.64 -3.86
CA GLY A 71 -7.73 7.80 -2.96
C GLY A 71 -7.87 8.42 -1.57
N PHE A 72 -6.82 9.00 -1.01
CA PHE A 72 -6.89 9.73 0.26
C PHE A 72 -7.82 10.95 0.17
N ARG A 73 -7.68 11.78 -0.87
CA ARG A 73 -8.54 12.96 -1.08
C ARG A 73 -10.01 12.58 -1.24
N TYR A 74 -10.31 11.49 -1.94
CA TYR A 74 -11.68 10.99 -2.13
C TYR A 74 -12.26 10.37 -0.85
N SER A 75 -11.47 9.53 -0.17
CA SER A 75 -11.91 8.76 0.99
C SER A 75 -12.05 9.61 2.25
N TYR A 76 -11.06 10.48 2.51
CA TYR A 76 -10.87 11.15 3.80
C TYR A 76 -10.65 12.66 3.68
N GLY A 77 -10.72 13.21 2.47
CA GLY A 77 -10.60 14.65 2.27
C GLY A 77 -11.78 15.41 2.89
N ASN A 78 -11.58 16.71 3.12
CA ASN A 78 -12.60 17.60 3.70
C ASN A 78 -13.95 17.44 2.97
N SER A 79 -15.03 17.27 3.75
CA SER A 79 -16.40 17.07 3.30
C SER A 79 -17.18 18.38 3.08
N THR A 80 -16.67 19.53 3.57
CA THR A 80 -17.30 20.85 3.44
C THR A 80 -17.02 21.56 2.11
N ILE A 81 -16.57 20.80 1.11
CA ILE A 81 -16.27 21.30 -0.25
C ILE A 81 -17.52 21.31 -1.12
N SER A 82 -17.44 21.97 -2.27
CA SER A 82 -18.53 22.00 -3.25
C SER A 82 -18.83 20.61 -3.84
N GLU A 83 -20.04 20.41 -4.36
CA GLU A 83 -20.39 19.16 -5.05
C GLU A 83 -19.52 18.92 -6.30
N ASP A 84 -19.17 19.98 -7.02
CA ASP A 84 -18.26 19.90 -8.17
C ASP A 84 -16.89 19.36 -7.78
N GLU A 85 -16.33 19.84 -6.66
CA GLU A 85 -15.05 19.32 -6.13
C GLU A 85 -15.17 17.86 -5.64
N LYS A 86 -16.33 17.44 -5.13
CA LYS A 86 -16.54 16.03 -4.75
C LYS A 86 -16.54 15.13 -5.98
N MET A 87 -17.27 15.52 -7.03
CA MET A 87 -17.32 14.81 -8.31
C MET A 87 -15.94 14.76 -8.98
N GLU A 88 -15.18 15.85 -8.94
CA GLU A 88 -13.80 15.90 -9.45
C GLU A 88 -12.92 14.87 -8.72
N ARG A 89 -12.93 14.86 -7.38
CA ARG A 89 -12.14 13.91 -6.59
C ARG A 89 -12.49 12.45 -6.88
N GLU A 90 -13.78 12.15 -7.00
CA GLU A 90 -14.25 10.82 -7.38
C GLU A 90 -13.75 10.43 -8.76
N THR A 91 -13.88 11.33 -9.73
CA THR A 91 -13.47 11.11 -11.12
C THR A 91 -11.96 10.86 -11.19
N THR A 92 -11.14 11.71 -10.57
CA THR A 92 -9.68 11.51 -10.52
C THR A 92 -9.30 10.18 -9.88
N PHE A 93 -9.97 9.78 -8.80
CA PHE A 93 -9.66 8.51 -8.15
C PHE A 93 -10.04 7.31 -9.04
N LYS A 94 -11.19 7.35 -9.71
CA LYS A 94 -11.60 6.35 -10.70
C LYS A 94 -10.60 6.25 -11.85
N GLU A 95 -10.16 7.38 -12.40
CA GLU A 95 -9.14 7.43 -13.46
C GLU A 95 -7.81 6.79 -13.01
N CYS A 96 -7.35 7.05 -11.79
CA CYS A 96 -6.14 6.41 -11.26
C CYS A 96 -6.31 4.89 -11.06
N LEU A 97 -7.50 4.43 -10.67
CA LEU A 97 -7.78 2.99 -10.59
C LEU A 97 -7.83 2.35 -11.97
N ASP A 98 -8.40 3.02 -12.97
CA ASP A 98 -8.45 2.54 -14.35
C ASP A 98 -7.03 2.49 -14.97
N GLU A 99 -6.17 3.47 -14.64
CA GLU A 99 -4.75 3.47 -15.02
C GLU A 99 -4.02 2.28 -14.38
N LEU A 100 -4.27 1.99 -13.09
CA LEU A 100 -3.71 0.82 -12.41
C LEU A 100 -4.20 -0.49 -13.04
N ASP A 101 -5.51 -0.62 -13.31
CA ASP A 101 -6.09 -1.81 -13.92
C ASP A 101 -5.48 -2.07 -15.31
N THR A 102 -5.25 -1.01 -16.09
CA THR A 102 -4.54 -1.10 -17.37
C THR A 102 -3.08 -1.52 -17.16
N ALA A 103 -2.40 -0.98 -16.15
CA ALA A 103 -1.01 -1.32 -15.88
C ALA A 103 -0.81 -2.75 -15.35
N LEU A 104 -1.87 -3.38 -14.83
CA LEU A 104 -1.94 -4.77 -14.40
C LEU A 104 -2.37 -5.74 -15.52
N LEU A 105 -2.50 -5.27 -16.77
CA LEU A 105 -2.86 -6.12 -17.91
C LEU A 105 -1.95 -7.36 -18.00
N GLU A 106 -2.54 -8.46 -18.50
CA GLU A 106 -1.95 -9.81 -18.55
C GLU A 106 -0.59 -9.89 -19.29
N GLU A 107 -0.22 -8.87 -20.06
CA GLU A 107 1.05 -8.82 -20.80
C GLU A 107 2.31 -8.78 -19.90
N ASN A 108 2.16 -8.60 -18.58
CA ASN A 108 3.27 -8.66 -17.63
C ASN A 108 3.75 -10.10 -17.32
N ASP A 109 3.23 -11.14 -17.99
CA ASP A 109 3.60 -12.55 -17.81
C ASP A 109 3.44 -13.06 -16.35
N GLY A 110 2.58 -12.44 -15.54
CA GLY A 110 2.37 -12.89 -14.17
C GLY A 110 1.30 -12.12 -13.39
N PRO A 111 0.95 -12.62 -12.19
CA PRO A 111 -0.20 -12.14 -11.44
C PRO A 111 0.12 -10.95 -10.50
N PHE A 112 1.39 -10.60 -10.34
CA PHE A 112 1.85 -9.47 -9.53
C PHE A 112 2.18 -8.25 -10.40
N ARG A 113 2.35 -7.09 -9.77
CA ARG A 113 2.39 -5.79 -10.44
C ARG A 113 3.47 -5.66 -11.51
N LEU A 114 4.61 -6.34 -11.34
CA LEU A 114 5.75 -6.32 -12.27
C LEU A 114 6.08 -7.72 -12.83
N GLY A 115 5.10 -8.63 -12.80
CA GLY A 115 5.17 -9.92 -13.47
C GLY A 115 4.98 -11.12 -12.53
N PRO A 116 5.71 -12.23 -12.73
CA PRO A 116 5.42 -13.49 -12.05
C PRO A 116 5.81 -13.52 -10.57
N GLU A 117 6.76 -12.67 -10.17
CA GLU A 117 7.30 -12.64 -8.81
C GLU A 117 6.74 -11.46 -8.02
N PHE A 118 6.49 -11.68 -6.74
CA PHE A 118 6.11 -10.62 -5.81
C PHE A 118 7.28 -9.65 -5.60
N THR A 119 7.00 -8.34 -5.65
CA THR A 119 8.03 -7.31 -5.45
C THR A 119 7.59 -6.27 -4.42
N GLY A 120 8.47 -5.34 -4.09
CA GLY A 120 8.19 -4.27 -3.13
C GLY A 120 7.01 -3.38 -3.55
N ILE A 121 6.72 -3.24 -4.84
CA ILE A 121 5.58 -2.41 -5.26
C ILE A 121 4.24 -3.06 -4.87
N ASP A 122 4.13 -4.39 -4.90
CA ASP A 122 2.94 -5.11 -4.43
C ASP A 122 2.73 -4.87 -2.93
N ALA A 123 3.82 -4.95 -2.15
CA ALA A 123 3.83 -4.67 -0.71
C ALA A 123 3.44 -3.21 -0.40
N ILE A 124 3.82 -2.26 -1.25
CA ILE A 124 3.51 -0.83 -1.10
C ILE A 124 2.04 -0.53 -1.48
N MET A 125 1.51 -1.22 -2.49
CA MET A 125 0.16 -1.02 -3.00
C MET A 125 -0.91 -1.60 -2.07
N ILE A 126 -0.72 -2.84 -1.62
CA ILE A 126 -1.77 -3.62 -0.95
C ILE A 126 -2.38 -2.96 0.30
N PRO A 127 -1.65 -2.26 1.19
CA PRO A 127 -2.26 -1.73 2.41
C PRO A 127 -3.31 -0.64 2.14
N ASN A 128 -3.16 0.12 1.06
CA ASN A 128 -4.12 1.15 0.68
C ASN A 128 -5.27 0.56 -0.14
N LEU A 129 -4.97 -0.31 -1.10
CA LEU A 129 -6.00 -0.96 -1.91
C LEU A 129 -6.92 -1.84 -1.06
N GLU A 130 -6.37 -2.63 -0.13
CA GLU A 130 -7.16 -3.44 0.80
C GLU A 130 -8.09 -2.57 1.65
N ARG A 131 -7.57 -1.45 2.17
CA ARG A 131 -8.38 -0.49 2.95
C ARG A 131 -9.55 0.04 2.12
N TYR A 132 -9.29 0.44 0.87
CA TYR A 132 -10.33 0.95 -0.02
C TYR A 132 -11.37 -0.12 -0.38
N ARG A 133 -10.93 -1.36 -0.68
CA ARG A 133 -11.80 -2.53 -0.95
C ARG A 133 -12.85 -2.74 0.13
N TYR A 134 -12.49 -2.55 1.39
CA TYR A 134 -13.44 -2.74 2.50
C TYR A 134 -14.17 -1.47 2.91
N GLN A 135 -13.48 -0.33 3.03
CA GLN A 135 -14.07 0.86 3.63
C GLN A 135 -14.98 1.61 2.67
N LEU A 136 -14.61 1.75 1.39
CA LEU A 136 -15.39 2.59 0.46
C LEU A 136 -16.77 2.02 0.14
N THR A 137 -16.91 0.69 0.21
CA THR A 137 -18.22 0.03 0.05
C THR A 137 -19.22 0.46 1.12
N ILE A 138 -18.77 0.78 2.34
CA ILE A 138 -19.64 1.17 3.46
C ILE A 138 -19.68 2.69 3.70
N THR A 139 -18.67 3.45 3.27
CA THR A 139 -18.61 4.90 3.51
C THR A 139 -19.05 5.74 2.31
N LYS A 140 -18.97 5.18 1.09
CA LYS A 140 -19.23 5.90 -0.17
C LYS A 140 -20.09 5.10 -1.15
N GLU A 141 -20.50 3.88 -0.82
CA GLU A 141 -21.16 2.94 -1.75
C GLU A 141 -20.32 2.71 -3.03
N PHE A 142 -18.99 2.75 -2.89
CA PHE A 142 -18.06 2.63 -4.01
C PHE A 142 -17.21 1.36 -3.88
N ASP A 143 -17.23 0.52 -4.91
CA ASP A 143 -16.38 -0.66 -5.04
C ASP A 143 -15.24 -0.39 -6.02
N ILE A 144 -14.00 -0.50 -5.54
CA ILE A 144 -12.81 -0.28 -6.37
C ILE A 144 -12.63 -1.38 -7.42
N LEU A 145 -13.24 -2.55 -7.23
CA LEU A 145 -13.11 -3.71 -8.12
C LEU A 145 -14.09 -3.67 -9.29
N ASP A 146 -15.20 -2.95 -9.15
CA ASP A 146 -16.24 -2.92 -10.17
C ASP A 146 -15.70 -2.34 -11.50
N GLY A 147 -15.90 -3.08 -12.59
CA GLY A 147 -15.36 -2.77 -13.92
C GLY A 147 -13.84 -2.92 -14.08
N ARG A 148 -13.10 -3.43 -13.09
CA ARG A 148 -11.62 -3.50 -13.08
C ARG A 148 -11.09 -4.93 -12.92
N PRO A 149 -11.14 -5.74 -13.99
CA PRO A 149 -10.84 -7.17 -13.92
C PRO A 149 -9.37 -7.51 -13.60
N ASN A 150 -8.41 -6.63 -13.92
CA ASN A 150 -7.00 -6.91 -13.65
C ASN A 150 -6.65 -6.59 -12.19
N ILE A 151 -7.27 -5.57 -11.60
CA ILE A 151 -7.21 -5.36 -10.15
C ILE A 151 -7.84 -6.55 -9.41
N GLN A 152 -8.97 -7.08 -9.89
CA GLN A 152 -9.56 -8.30 -9.33
C GLN A 152 -8.58 -9.48 -9.36
N LYS A 153 -7.97 -9.76 -10.52
CA LYS A 153 -6.97 -10.83 -10.66
C LYS A 153 -5.76 -10.63 -9.76
N TRP A 154 -5.27 -9.40 -9.63
CA TRP A 154 -4.17 -9.07 -8.72
C TRP A 154 -4.56 -9.32 -7.26
N PHE A 155 -5.79 -8.99 -6.86
CA PHE A 155 -6.29 -9.36 -5.53
C PHE A 155 -6.42 -10.87 -5.34
N ASP A 156 -6.88 -11.63 -6.34
CA ASP A 156 -6.93 -13.10 -6.26
C ASP A 156 -5.52 -13.69 -6.02
N ALA A 157 -4.51 -13.11 -6.67
CA ALA A 157 -3.11 -13.47 -6.48
C ALA A 157 -2.60 -13.14 -5.07
N MET A 158 -2.88 -11.92 -4.60
CA MET A 158 -2.53 -11.48 -3.25
C MET A 158 -3.22 -12.33 -2.19
N ASP A 159 -4.52 -12.57 -2.30
CA ASP A 159 -5.31 -13.37 -1.36
C ASP A 159 -4.89 -14.86 -1.38
N SER A 160 -4.15 -15.29 -2.41
CA SER A 160 -3.51 -16.62 -2.49
C SER A 160 -2.02 -16.63 -2.08
N TYR A 161 -1.43 -15.46 -1.85
CA TYR A 161 -0.02 -15.31 -1.50
C TYR A 161 0.17 -15.47 0.01
N GLY A 162 0.56 -16.69 0.43
CA GLY A 162 0.68 -17.10 1.84
C GLY A 162 1.34 -16.09 2.79
N PRO A 163 2.48 -15.44 2.44
CA PRO A 163 3.08 -14.41 3.29
C PRO A 163 2.15 -13.24 3.60
N TYR A 164 1.26 -12.87 2.68
CA TYR A 164 0.23 -11.87 2.90
C TYR A 164 -1.02 -12.46 3.57
N SER A 165 -1.64 -13.46 2.93
CA SER A 165 -2.96 -14.00 3.30
C SER A 165 -3.01 -14.53 4.73
N ASP A 166 -1.93 -15.16 5.20
CA ASP A 166 -1.94 -15.92 6.45
C ASP A 166 -1.37 -15.13 7.63
N ARG A 167 -0.66 -14.02 7.36
CA ARG A 167 0.16 -13.34 8.37
C ARG A 167 -0.20 -11.87 8.57
N VAL A 168 -0.65 -11.18 7.53
CA VAL A 168 -0.72 -9.71 7.53
C VAL A 168 -2.03 -9.16 7.01
N ALA A 169 -2.74 -9.89 6.14
CA ALA A 169 -4.00 -9.45 5.56
C ALA A 169 -5.00 -9.04 6.64
N GLY A 170 -5.60 -7.86 6.49
CA GLY A 170 -6.63 -7.39 7.39
C GLY A 170 -7.99 -7.98 7.02
N ASP A 171 -8.75 -8.43 8.01
CA ASP A 171 -10.10 -8.90 7.75
C ASP A 171 -11.09 -7.74 7.56
N LYS A 172 -12.24 -8.03 6.94
CA LYS A 172 -13.32 -7.06 6.71
C LYS A 172 -13.77 -6.36 8.00
N TYR A 173 -13.86 -7.07 9.12
CA TYR A 173 -14.28 -6.48 10.39
C TYR A 173 -13.26 -5.46 10.89
N SER A 174 -11.97 -5.80 10.89
CA SER A 174 -10.87 -4.91 11.29
C SER A 174 -10.87 -3.62 10.47
N TRP A 175 -11.02 -3.71 9.14
CA TRP A 175 -11.04 -2.54 8.27
C TRP A 175 -12.30 -1.70 8.41
N THR A 176 -13.46 -2.32 8.58
CA THR A 176 -14.73 -1.60 8.75
C THR A 176 -14.83 -0.93 10.13
N ALA A 177 -14.32 -1.56 11.19
CA ALA A 177 -14.27 -0.98 12.53
C ALA A 177 -13.42 0.30 12.56
N ALA A 178 -12.27 0.29 11.88
CA ALA A 178 -11.39 1.45 11.76
C ALA A 178 -11.98 2.60 10.93
N ALA A 179 -12.96 2.35 10.05
CA ALA A 179 -13.56 3.39 9.21
C ALA A 179 -14.19 4.53 10.04
N SER A 180 -14.78 4.19 11.20
CA SER A 180 -15.40 5.16 12.12
C SER A 180 -14.43 6.23 12.66
N VAL A 181 -13.13 5.94 12.68
CA VAL A 181 -12.08 6.89 13.11
C VAL A 181 -11.95 8.05 12.11
N TYR A 182 -12.24 7.79 10.83
CA TYR A 182 -12.04 8.73 9.74
C TYR A 182 -13.33 9.39 9.25
N LEU A 183 -14.49 9.00 9.78
CA LEU A 183 -15.81 9.57 9.46
C LEU A 183 -16.18 10.80 10.30
N ARG A 184 -15.18 11.53 10.83
CA ARG A 184 -15.38 12.71 11.69
C ARG A 184 -15.22 14.02 10.94
#